data_AF-A0A3T1C9I4-F1
#
_entry.id   AF-A0A3T1C9I4-F1
#
_cell.length_a   1.000
_cell.length_b   1.000
_cell.length_c   1.000
_cell.angle_alpha   90.00
_cell.angle_beta   90.00
_cell.angle_gamma   90.00
#
_symmetry.space_group_name_H-M   'P 1'
#
loop_
_entity.id
_entity.type
_entity.pdbx_description
1 polymer ?
#
loop_
_entity_poly.entity_id
_entity_poly.type
_entity_poly.pdbx_seq_one_letter_code
_entity_poly.pdbx_strand_id
1 'polypeptide(L)' 'MLTDSGYRRLKKLHIQTQMPKKKGKKNPFINEDKKANQSLSRERVANENVIGVLKTI' A
#
# COMPACT_ATOMS: atom_id res chain seq x y z
N MET A 1 4.10 11.49 3.75
CA MET A 1 4.47 10.29 2.98
C MET A 1 3.29 9.87 2.12
N LEU A 2 3.40 10.02 0.81
CA LEU A 2 2.30 9.85 -0.14
C LEU A 2 2.76 8.94 -1.29
N THR A 3 3.14 7.71 -0.95
CA THR A 3 3.74 6.73 -1.88
C THR A 3 2.78 5.66 -2.40
N ASP A 4 1.50 5.70 -2.04
CA ASP A 4 0.50 4.73 -2.54
C ASP A 4 0.07 4.96 -4.01
N SER A 5 0.49 6.07 -4.62
CA SER A 5 0.12 6.42 -6.01
C SER A 5 0.71 5.47 -7.05
N GLY A 6 1.94 4.97 -6.82
CA GLY A 6 2.59 3.96 -7.67
C GLY A 6 1.85 2.63 -7.65
N TYR A 7 1.41 2.19 -6.47
CA TYR A 7 0.66 0.95 -6.29
C TYR A 7 -0.76 0.99 -6.91
N ARG A 8 -1.33 2.18 -7.09
CA ARG A 8 -2.64 2.35 -7.73
C ARG A 8 -2.65 1.87 -9.19
N ARG A 9 -1.55 2.08 -9.93
CA ARG A 9 -1.43 1.56 -11.31
C ARG A 9 -1.12 0.07 -11.30
N LEU A 10 -0.31 -0.40 -10.37
CA LEU A 10 0.00 -1.83 -10.19
C LEU A 10 -1.25 -2.68 -10.01
N LYS A 11 -2.25 -2.23 -9.24
CA LYS A 11 -3.53 -2.93 -9.11
C LYS A 11 -4.23 -3.17 -10.46
N LYS A 12 -4.11 -2.23 -11.41
CA LYS A 12 -4.72 -2.38 -12.74
C LYS A 12 -3.98 -3.38 -13.62
N LEU A 13 -2.67 -3.50 -13.44
CA LEU A 13 -1.81 -4.38 -14.23
C LEU A 13 -1.70 -5.79 -13.64
N HIS A 14 -1.85 -5.91 -12.32
CA HIS A 14 -1.66 -7.15 -11.59
C HIS A 14 -2.78 -7.33 -10.56
N ILE A 15 -3.66 -8.30 -10.84
CA ILE A 15 -4.90 -8.51 -10.09
C ILE A 15 -4.66 -8.96 -8.63
N GLN A 16 -3.52 -9.59 -8.35
CA GLN A 16 -3.16 -10.04 -7.00
C GLN A 16 -2.55 -8.91 -6.15
N THR A 17 -2.42 -7.70 -6.68
CA THR A 17 -1.92 -6.56 -5.92
C THR A 17 -2.90 -6.19 -4.81
N GLN A 18 -2.47 -6.40 -3.57
CA GLN A 18 -3.23 -6.00 -2.39
C GLN A 18 -3.14 -4.48 -2.21
N MET A 19 -4.28 -3.81 -2.10
CA MET A 19 -4.37 -2.38 -1.80
C MET A 19 -4.91 -2.18 -0.39
N PRO A 20 -4.41 -1.16 0.34
CA PRO A 20 -4.97 -0.84 1.64
C PRO A 20 -6.45 -0.49 1.50
N LYS A 21 -7.25 -0.99 2.44
CA LYS A 21 -8.67 -0.64 2.52
C LYS A 21 -8.76 0.85 2.80
N LYS A 22 -9.63 1.57 2.09
CA LYS A 22 -9.90 3.00 2.35
C LYS A 22 -11.09 3.14 3.31
N LYS A 23 -10.98 4.10 4.23
CA LYS A 23 -12.08 4.44 5.14
C LYS A 23 -13.17 5.13 4.33
N GLY A 24 -14.39 4.63 4.42
CA GLY A 24 -15.58 5.27 3.84
C GLY A 24 -16.49 5.84 4.93
N LYS A 25 -17.35 6.79 4.58
CA LYS A 25 -18.37 7.31 5.50
C LYS A 25 -19.39 6.23 5.92
N LYS A 26 -19.73 5.32 4.99
CA LYS A 26 -20.65 4.20 5.22
C LYS A 26 -19.98 2.96 5.81
N ASN A 27 -18.68 2.79 5.59
CA ASN A 27 -17.91 1.63 6.03
C ASN A 27 -16.72 2.09 6.88
N PRO A 28 -16.92 2.25 8.21
CA PRO A 28 -15.83 2.53 9.13
C PRO A 28 -14.84 1.36 9.20
N PHE A 29 -13.59 1.64 9.55
CA PHE A 29 -12.60 0.57 9.75
C PHE A 29 -12.89 -0.22 11.00
N ILE A 30 -12.82 -1.54 10.86
CA ILE A 30 -12.74 -2.47 11.98
C ILE A 30 -11.26 -2.57 12.41
N ASN A 31 -10.98 -2.99 13.64
CA ASN A 31 -9.60 -3.11 14.15
C ASN A 31 -8.73 -4.05 13.30
N GLU A 32 -9.32 -5.08 12.70
CA GLU A 32 -8.63 -5.99 11.78
C GLU A 32 -8.19 -5.30 10.50
N ASP A 33 -9.02 -4.43 9.92
CA ASP A 33 -8.67 -3.64 8.73
C ASP A 33 -7.45 -2.75 9.01
N LYS A 34 -7.37 -2.18 10.22
CA LYS A 34 -6.23 -1.35 10.64
C LYS A 34 -4.94 -2.18 10.73
N LYS A 35 -5.01 -3.36 11.35
CA LYS A 35 -3.87 -4.28 11.47
C LYS A 35 -3.40 -4.77 10.09
N ALA A 36 -4.32 -5.14 9.21
CA ALA A 36 -4.02 -5.55 7.84
C ALA A 36 -3.35 -4.43 7.04
N ASN A 37 -3.91 -3.22 7.08
CA ASN A 37 -3.30 -2.05 6.42
C ASN A 37 -1.91 -1.71 7.00
N GLN A 38 -1.70 -1.86 8.30
CA GLN A 38 -0.40 -1.64 8.93
C GLN A 38 0.65 -2.66 8.49
N SER A 39 0.29 -3.94 8.42
CA SER A 39 1.18 -5.00 7.92
C SER A 39 1.59 -4.73 6.48
N LEU A 40 0.62 -4.41 5.61
CA LEU A 40 0.88 -4.04 4.23
C LEU A 40 1.80 -2.82 4.10
N SER A 41 1.61 -1.81 4.95
CA SER A 41 2.47 -0.64 4.95
C SER A 41 3.91 -0.97 5.32
N ARG A 42 4.13 -1.89 6.28
CA ARG A 42 5.49 -2.30 6.69
C ARG A 42 6.25 -2.99 5.57
N GLU A 43 5.57 -3.91 4.87
CA GLU A 43 6.17 -4.62 3.74
C GLU A 43 6.52 -3.66 2.59
N ARG A 44 5.63 -2.70 2.29
CA ARG A 44 5.85 -1.72 1.21
C ARG A 44 6.99 -0.76 1.48
N VAL A 45 7.24 -0.36 2.73
CA VAL A 45 8.35 0.55 3.07
C VAL A 45 9.70 -0.04 2.66
N ALA A 46 9.91 -1.35 2.86
CA ALA A 46 11.14 -2.00 2.42
C ALA A 46 11.30 -1.95 0.89
N ASN A 47 10.23 -2.24 0.15
CA ASN A 47 10.23 -2.19 -1.31
C ASN A 47 10.47 -0.78 -1.84
N GLU A 48 9.85 0.24 -1.24
CA GLU A 48 10.06 1.64 -1.59
C GLU A 48 11.51 2.09 -1.37
N ASN A 49 12.13 1.68 -0.26
CA ASN A 49 13.53 1.98 0.02
C ASN A 49 14.46 1.37 -1.02
N VAL A 50 14.26 0.09 -1.38
CA VAL A 50 15.05 -0.58 -2.43
C VAL A 50 14.88 0.10 -3.78
N ILE A 51 13.64 0.40 -4.18
CA ILE A 51 13.36 1.13 -5.42
C ILE A 51 14.01 2.53 -5.41
N GLY A 52 14.01 3.21 -4.26
CA GLY A 52 14.65 4.51 -4.08
C GLY A 52 16.16 4.45 -4.30
N VAL A 53 16.82 3.45 -3.72
CA VAL A 53 18.26 3.20 -3.95
C VAL A 53 18.52 2.89 -5.42
N LEU A 54 17.75 1.97 -6.02
CA LEU A 54 17.93 1.56 -7.42
C LEU A 54 17.73 2.71 -8.42
N LYS A 55 16.91 3.71 -8.11
CA LYS A 55 16.70 4.90 -8.96
C LYS A 55 17.79 5.97 -8.81
N THR A 56 18.54 5.91 -7.72
CA THR A 56 19.59 6.88 -7.39
C THR A 56 20.94 6.45 -7.97
N ILE A 57 21.09 5.16 -8.29
CA ILE A 57 22.14 4.61 -9.15
C ILE A 57 21.86 5.01 -10.60
#